data_AF-A0A6G8UD26-F1
#
_entry.id   AF-A0A6G8UD26-F1
#
_cell.length_a   1.000
_cell.length_b   1.000
_cell.length_c   1.000
_cell.angle_alpha   90.00
_cell.angle_beta   90.00
_cell.angle_gamma   90.00
#
_symmetry.space_group_name_H-M   'P 1'
#
loop_
_entity.id
_entity.type
_entity.pdbx_description
1 polymer ?
#
loop_
_entity_poly.entity_id
_entity_poly.type
_entity_poly.pdbx_seq_one_letter_code
_entity_poly.pdbx_strand_id
1 'polypeptide(L)'
;MSTIHGVAPARRTATPAQRATGLFLWVWSAWQKRRSRRRAQAALSALSDRELMDLGTTRAEIDYIALQQGSARPHRSTRGHVGNALAILLLVNSLGLISADRANAQCTGKDVLRRHLAVKPVPPAAGSAIPVGHAAEVSVWKTIQLGTFKDTFALGNAMSAMGCGVGNAAAEILARPAFTLSPKRAELELVALSVAELGLQGATASLREIYARAQELGFALAPPETAPQLRLQYLDQPIGEFLIIAMQPVRTWSGESVVLTVANGGAGLVLIGQDGREDTQISAISRFVFVRPDTSIAPEAAAMLR
;
A
#
# COMPACT_ATOMS: atom_id res chain seq x y z
N MET A 1 -18.46 7.01 -69.73
CA MET A 1 -17.84 5.80 -69.16
C MET A 1 -16.97 6.23 -67.99
N SER A 2 -17.22 5.60 -66.85
CA SER A 2 -16.71 5.92 -65.52
C SER A 2 -15.31 5.33 -65.31
N THR A 3 -14.44 5.98 -64.53
CA THR A 3 -13.45 5.23 -63.74
C THR A 3 -13.12 6.01 -62.47
N ILE A 4 -13.27 5.29 -61.37
CA ILE A 4 -13.49 5.75 -60.00
C ILE A 4 -12.18 5.64 -59.21
N HIS A 5 -11.98 6.56 -58.28
CA HIS A 5 -10.94 6.56 -57.25
C HIS A 5 -10.88 5.25 -56.44
N GLY A 6 -9.66 4.81 -56.10
CA GLY A 6 -9.44 3.74 -55.14
C GLY A 6 -8.12 3.89 -54.39
N VAL A 7 -8.10 4.71 -53.34
CA VAL A 7 -7.02 4.74 -52.34
C VAL A 7 -7.29 3.62 -51.33
N ALA A 8 -6.39 2.65 -51.24
CA ALA A 8 -6.46 1.56 -50.27
C ALA A 8 -6.16 2.06 -48.84
N PRO A 9 -6.89 1.64 -47.80
CA PRO A 9 -6.60 2.04 -46.43
C PRO A 9 -5.43 1.25 -45.85
N ALA A 10 -4.47 1.98 -45.27
CA ALA A 10 -3.36 1.42 -44.52
C ALA A 10 -3.86 0.66 -43.27
N ARG A 11 -3.51 -0.62 -43.19
CA ARG A 11 -3.80 -1.51 -42.07
C ARG A 11 -3.03 -1.03 -40.83
N ARG A 12 -3.74 -0.43 -39.85
CA ARG A 12 -3.16 -0.07 -38.54
C ARG A 12 -2.70 -1.34 -37.83
N THR A 13 -1.38 -1.55 -37.76
CA THR A 13 -0.77 -2.53 -36.86
C THR A 13 -0.66 -1.92 -35.46
N ALA A 14 -1.30 -2.56 -34.49
CA ALA A 14 -1.18 -2.18 -33.08
C ALA A 14 0.31 -2.27 -32.65
N THR A 15 0.81 -1.21 -32.02
CA THR A 15 2.21 -1.11 -31.59
C THR A 15 2.53 -2.09 -30.46
N PRO A 16 3.78 -2.61 -30.37
CA PRO A 16 4.20 -3.59 -29.36
C PRO A 16 3.93 -3.18 -27.90
N ALA A 17 3.94 -1.86 -27.64
CA ALA A 17 3.68 -1.28 -26.33
C ALA A 17 2.25 -1.52 -25.80
N GLN A 18 1.24 -1.62 -26.69
CA GLN A 18 -0.14 -1.92 -26.29
C GLN A 18 -0.37 -3.41 -26.01
N ARG A 19 0.45 -4.29 -26.60
CA ARG A 19 0.40 -5.74 -26.34
C ARG A 19 1.08 -6.12 -25.02
N ALA A 20 2.15 -5.40 -24.66
CA ALA A 20 2.89 -5.61 -23.41
C ALA A 20 2.06 -5.22 -22.17
N THR A 21 1.26 -4.14 -22.24
CA THR A 21 0.35 -3.72 -21.15
C THR A 21 -0.80 -4.70 -20.93
N GLY A 22 -1.36 -5.27 -22.00
CA GLY A 22 -2.40 -6.30 -21.89
C GLY A 22 -1.90 -7.60 -21.26
N LEU A 23 -0.68 -8.03 -21.62
CA LEU A 23 -0.04 -9.21 -21.03
C LEU A 23 0.31 -8.99 -19.55
N PHE A 24 0.77 -7.79 -19.19
CA PHE A 24 1.03 -7.42 -17.80
C PHE A 24 -0.24 -7.43 -16.95
N LEU A 25 -1.33 -6.81 -17.41
CA LEU A 25 -2.62 -6.82 -16.70
C LEU A 25 -3.20 -8.24 -16.57
N TRP A 26 -3.02 -9.09 -17.58
CA TRP A 26 -3.45 -10.48 -17.54
C TRP A 26 -2.60 -11.32 -16.56
N VAL A 27 -1.27 -11.21 -16.62
CA VAL A 27 -0.36 -11.90 -15.67
C VAL A 27 -0.60 -11.43 -14.24
N TRP A 28 -0.81 -10.13 -14.04
CA TRP A 28 -1.10 -9.51 -12.74
C TRP A 28 -2.43 -9.98 -12.17
N SER A 29 -3.50 -9.98 -12.96
CA SER A 29 -4.82 -10.47 -12.52
C SER A 29 -4.84 -11.98 -12.28
N ALA A 30 -4.11 -12.76 -13.09
CA ALA A 30 -3.92 -14.19 -12.86
C ALA A 30 -3.13 -14.48 -11.57
N TRP A 31 -2.11 -13.66 -11.27
CA TRP A 31 -1.35 -13.73 -10.02
C TRP A 31 -2.21 -13.37 -8.80
N GLN A 32 -3.01 -12.30 -8.88
CA GLN A 32 -3.94 -11.88 -7.84
C GLN A 32 -5.02 -12.94 -7.56
N LYS A 33 -5.57 -13.56 -8.61
CA LYS A 33 -6.55 -14.65 -8.51
C LYS A 33 -5.94 -15.93 -7.93
N ARG A 34 -4.67 -16.21 -8.20
CA ARG A 34 -3.95 -17.35 -7.60
C ARG A 34 -3.64 -17.10 -6.12
N ARG A 35 -3.31 -15.87 -5.75
CA ARG A 35 -3.03 -15.46 -4.36
C ARG A 35 -4.30 -15.43 -3.50
N SER A 36 -5.44 -14.99 -4.04
CA SER A 36 -6.74 -15.06 -3.34
C SER A 36 -7.19 -16.50 -3.12
N ARG A 37 -7.02 -17.39 -4.11
CA ARG A 37 -7.29 -18.83 -3.96
C ARG A 37 -6.41 -19.48 -2.90
N ARG A 38 -5.11 -19.18 -2.88
CA ARG A 38 -4.20 -19.71 -1.85
C ARG A 38 -4.55 -19.23 -0.44
N ARG A 39 -5.03 -17.99 -0.28
CA ARG A 39 -5.51 -17.48 1.01
C ARG A 39 -6.82 -18.13 1.44
N ALA A 40 -7.77 -18.29 0.52
CA ALA A 40 -9.01 -19.01 0.80
C ALA A 40 -8.74 -20.48 1.17
N GLN A 41 -7.82 -21.14 0.46
CA GLN A 41 -7.43 -22.52 0.74
C GLN A 41 -6.70 -22.65 2.09
N ALA A 42 -5.80 -21.73 2.43
CA ALA A 42 -5.13 -21.71 3.72
C ALA A 42 -6.11 -21.42 4.88
N ALA A 43 -7.05 -20.50 4.69
CA ALA A 43 -8.09 -20.20 5.66
C ALA A 43 -9.03 -21.40 5.88
N LEU A 44 -9.46 -22.07 4.80
CA LEU A 44 -10.27 -23.29 4.89
C LEU A 44 -9.51 -24.46 5.53
N SER A 45 -8.21 -24.58 5.28
CA SER A 45 -7.36 -25.62 5.86
C SER A 45 -7.12 -25.41 7.37
N ALA A 46 -7.20 -24.17 7.85
CA ALA A 46 -7.01 -23.79 9.24
C ALA A 46 -8.28 -23.89 10.11
N LEU A 47 -9.46 -24.05 9.51
CA LEU A 47 -10.72 -24.26 10.23
C LEU A 47 -10.81 -25.69 10.79
N SER A 48 -11.38 -25.82 11.99
CA SER A 48 -11.64 -27.11 12.61
C SER A 48 -12.81 -27.84 11.96
N ASP A 49 -12.87 -29.17 12.06
CA ASP A 49 -13.92 -29.97 11.42
C ASP A 49 -15.34 -29.63 11.91
N ARG A 50 -15.47 -29.07 13.12
CA ARG A 50 -16.74 -28.60 13.68
C ARG A 50 -17.22 -27.30 13.02
N GLU A 51 -16.31 -26.38 12.74
CA GLU A 51 -16.61 -25.10 12.06
C GLU A 51 -16.91 -25.30 10.57
N LEU A 52 -16.28 -26.29 9.92
CA LEU A 52 -16.64 -26.68 8.56
C LEU A 52 -18.08 -27.24 8.49
N MET A 53 -18.48 -28.01 9.52
CA MET A 53 -19.81 -28.58 9.63
C MET A 53 -20.90 -27.52 9.84
N ASP A 54 -20.62 -26.47 10.61
CA ASP A 54 -21.54 -25.32 10.81
C ASP A 54 -21.74 -24.49 9.52
N LEU A 55 -20.78 -24.56 8.59
CA LEU A 55 -20.88 -23.98 7.25
C LEU A 55 -21.52 -24.94 6.23
N GLY A 56 -21.95 -26.13 6.67
CA GLY A 56 -22.61 -27.14 5.84
C GLY A 56 -21.68 -27.82 4.84
N THR A 57 -20.37 -27.88 5.10
CA THR A 57 -19.39 -28.52 4.21
C THR A 57 -18.49 -29.48 4.99
N THR A 58 -17.89 -30.47 4.32
CA THR A 58 -16.95 -31.39 4.97
C THR A 58 -15.59 -31.40 4.28
N ARG A 59 -14.54 -31.72 5.03
CA ARG A 59 -13.17 -31.77 4.49
C ARG A 59 -13.03 -32.77 3.33
N ALA A 60 -13.75 -33.89 3.40
CA ALA A 60 -13.82 -34.89 2.32
C ALA A 60 -14.49 -34.35 1.04
N GLU A 61 -15.48 -33.46 1.17
CA GLU A 61 -16.18 -32.84 0.05
C GLU A 61 -15.32 -31.76 -0.64
N ILE A 62 -14.54 -31.01 0.14
CA ILE A 62 -13.54 -30.06 -0.38
C ILE A 62 -12.45 -30.80 -1.19
N ASP A 63 -11.96 -31.92 -0.67
CA ASP A 63 -10.95 -32.75 -1.35
C ASP A 63 -11.51 -33.43 -2.60
N TYR A 64 -12.76 -33.89 -2.56
CA TYR A 64 -13.47 -34.48 -3.70
C TYR A 64 -13.68 -33.46 -4.85
N ILE A 65 -14.09 -32.23 -4.52
CA ILE A 65 -14.26 -31.14 -5.50
C ILE A 65 -12.91 -30.72 -6.08
N ALA A 66 -11.86 -30.68 -5.27
CA ALA A 66 -10.50 -30.39 -5.72
C ALA A 66 -9.97 -31.46 -6.69
N LEU A 67 -10.29 -32.73 -6.44
CA LEU A 67 -9.92 -33.86 -7.30
C LEU A 67 -10.67 -33.82 -8.65
N GLN A 68 -11.97 -33.52 -8.64
CA GLN A 68 -12.81 -33.41 -9.85
C GLN A 68 -12.35 -32.29 -10.80
N GLN A 69 -11.91 -31.14 -10.27
CA GLN A 69 -11.42 -30.02 -11.08
C GLN A 69 -10.02 -30.26 -11.70
N GLY A 70 -9.25 -31.22 -11.17
CA GLY A 70 -7.97 -31.66 -11.75
C GLY A 70 -8.13 -32.51 -13.01
N SER A 71 -9.28 -33.16 -13.19
CA SER A 71 -9.57 -34.12 -14.27
C SER A 71 -10.03 -33.46 -15.58
N ALA A 72 -10.44 -32.20 -15.54
CA ALA A 72 -10.88 -31.45 -16.72
C ALA A 72 -9.73 -30.66 -17.37
N ARG A 73 -8.80 -31.34 -18.02
CA ARG A 73 -7.91 -30.74 -19.03
C ARG A 73 -8.03 -31.51 -20.34
N PRO A 74 -8.16 -30.84 -21.50
CA PRO A 74 -8.30 -31.53 -22.76
C PRO A 74 -6.98 -32.19 -23.16
N HIS A 75 -7.10 -33.40 -23.69
CA HIS A 75 -6.01 -34.14 -24.33
C HIS A 75 -5.38 -33.29 -25.45
N ARG A 76 -4.08 -33.03 -25.36
CA ARG A 76 -3.25 -32.71 -26.52
C ARG A 76 -1.88 -33.35 -26.38
N SER A 77 -1.53 -34.14 -27.38
CA SER A 77 -0.37 -35.00 -27.44
C SER A 77 0.91 -34.27 -27.86
N THR A 78 2.01 -34.90 -27.45
CA THR A 78 3.37 -34.91 -28.01
C THR A 78 4.34 -33.74 -27.78
N ARG A 79 5.32 -34.05 -26.91
CA ARG A 79 6.76 -34.17 -27.22
C ARG A 79 7.53 -32.85 -27.42
N GLY A 80 8.31 -32.48 -26.39
CA GLY A 80 9.47 -31.60 -26.59
C GLY A 80 9.89 -30.61 -25.49
N HIS A 81 9.30 -30.54 -24.29
CA HIS A 81 9.71 -29.50 -23.31
C HIS A 81 9.60 -29.91 -21.83
N VAL A 82 9.91 -31.16 -21.49
CA VAL A 82 9.77 -31.65 -20.09
C VAL A 82 10.80 -30.99 -19.15
N GLY A 83 12.03 -30.72 -19.63
CA GLY A 83 13.07 -30.07 -18.83
C GLY A 83 12.76 -28.61 -18.46
N ASN A 84 12.29 -27.81 -19.43
CA ASN A 84 11.94 -26.41 -19.20
C ASN A 84 10.69 -26.24 -18.34
N ALA A 85 9.68 -27.11 -18.50
CA ALA A 85 8.45 -27.04 -17.70
C ALA A 85 8.72 -27.37 -16.22
N LEU A 86 9.59 -28.35 -15.94
CA LEU A 86 9.99 -28.70 -14.57
C LEU A 86 10.83 -27.59 -13.92
N ALA A 87 11.75 -26.99 -14.67
CA ALA A 87 12.56 -25.86 -14.20
C ALA A 87 11.69 -24.63 -13.90
N ILE A 88 10.70 -24.33 -14.76
CA ILE A 88 9.73 -23.25 -14.52
C ILE A 88 8.85 -23.56 -13.30
N LEU A 89 8.42 -24.81 -13.11
CA LEU A 89 7.63 -25.20 -11.93
C LEU A 89 8.44 -25.10 -10.63
N LEU A 90 9.72 -25.49 -10.65
CA LEU A 90 10.64 -25.35 -9.51
C LEU A 90 10.94 -23.87 -9.21
N LEU A 91 11.18 -23.04 -10.24
CA LEU A 91 11.32 -21.58 -10.10
C LEU A 91 10.06 -20.93 -9.56
N VAL A 92 8.86 -21.36 -10.00
CA VAL A 92 7.58 -20.84 -9.50
C VAL A 92 7.31 -21.28 -8.06
N ASN A 93 7.78 -22.45 -7.64
CA ASN A 93 7.68 -22.91 -6.27
C ASN A 93 8.70 -22.23 -5.34
N SER A 94 9.94 -22.00 -5.79
CA SER A 94 10.95 -21.26 -5.01
C SER A 94 10.59 -19.77 -4.89
N LEU A 95 10.04 -19.14 -5.95
CA LEU A 95 9.44 -17.81 -5.85
C LEU A 95 8.25 -17.79 -4.88
N GLY A 96 7.54 -18.91 -4.75
CA GLY A 96 6.44 -19.10 -3.80
C GLY A 96 6.87 -19.09 -2.33
N LEU A 97 8.03 -19.70 -2.01
CA LEU A 97 8.61 -19.74 -0.67
C LEU A 97 9.16 -18.36 -0.25
N ILE A 98 9.85 -17.64 -1.15
CA ILE A 98 10.32 -16.27 -0.89
C ILE A 98 9.12 -15.29 -0.76
N SER A 99 8.04 -15.53 -1.50
CA SER A 99 6.81 -14.74 -1.42
C SER A 99 6.00 -14.97 -0.15
N ALA A 100 6.20 -16.09 0.55
CA ALA A 100 5.51 -16.39 1.81
C ALA A 100 6.05 -15.52 2.95
N ASP A 101 7.36 -15.26 2.97
CA ASP A 101 8.00 -14.44 4.00
C ASP A 101 7.56 -12.97 3.93
N ARG A 102 7.55 -12.39 2.71
CA ARG A 102 6.97 -11.05 2.47
C ARG A 102 5.47 -10.98 2.74
N ALA A 103 4.73 -12.06 2.45
CA ALA A 103 3.30 -12.10 2.75
C ALA A 103 3.04 -12.13 4.26
N ASN A 104 3.85 -12.88 5.00
CA ASN A 104 3.78 -12.96 6.45
C ASN A 104 4.10 -11.62 7.10
N ALA A 105 5.16 -10.91 6.66
CA ALA A 105 5.48 -9.58 7.17
C ALA A 105 4.38 -8.53 6.93
N GLN A 106 3.66 -8.63 5.81
CA GLN A 106 2.52 -7.77 5.50
C GLN A 106 1.28 -8.10 6.34
N CYS A 107 1.01 -9.39 6.56
CA CYS A 107 -0.12 -9.85 7.37
C CYS A 107 0.11 -9.49 8.85
N THR A 108 1.30 -9.75 9.40
CA THR A 108 1.63 -9.36 10.78
C THR A 108 1.58 -7.85 10.98
N GLY A 109 2.14 -7.04 10.08
CA GLY A 109 2.08 -5.57 10.20
C GLY A 109 0.65 -5.03 10.18
N LYS A 110 -0.20 -5.50 9.25
CA LYS A 110 -1.60 -5.07 9.16
C LYS A 110 -2.45 -5.59 10.32
N ASP A 111 -2.22 -6.82 10.78
CA ASP A 111 -2.95 -7.41 11.90
C ASP A 111 -2.53 -6.79 13.24
N VAL A 112 -1.23 -6.49 13.42
CA VAL A 112 -0.70 -5.75 14.57
C VAL A 112 -1.28 -4.34 14.58
N LEU A 113 -1.29 -3.62 13.45
CA LEU A 113 -1.94 -2.32 13.35
C LEU A 113 -3.44 -2.41 13.65
N ARG A 114 -4.15 -3.38 13.06
CA ARG A 114 -5.59 -3.57 13.30
C ARG A 114 -5.86 -3.87 14.77
N ARG A 115 -5.01 -4.67 15.42
CA ARG A 115 -5.07 -4.92 16.87
C ARG A 115 -4.78 -3.65 17.66
N HIS A 116 -3.73 -2.90 17.34
CA HIS A 116 -3.42 -1.60 17.98
C HIS A 116 -4.59 -0.62 17.86
N LEU A 117 -5.23 -0.54 16.69
CA LEU A 117 -6.39 0.33 16.45
C LEU A 117 -7.68 -0.22 17.09
N ALA A 118 -7.81 -1.54 17.26
CA ALA A 118 -8.97 -2.20 17.85
C ALA A 118 -8.91 -2.36 19.38
N VAL A 119 -7.73 -2.16 19.99
CA VAL A 119 -7.64 -2.03 21.45
C VAL A 119 -8.44 -0.79 21.83
N LYS A 120 -9.65 -1.04 22.36
CA LYS A 120 -10.45 -0.03 23.03
C LYS A 120 -9.57 0.55 24.13
N PRO A 121 -9.20 1.84 24.06
CA PRO A 121 -8.35 2.38 25.10
C PRO A 121 -9.11 2.27 26.42
N VAL A 122 -8.48 1.70 27.44
CA VAL A 122 -8.63 2.30 28.76
C VAL A 122 -8.29 3.77 28.53
N PRO A 123 -9.16 4.73 28.90
CA PRO A 123 -8.84 6.13 28.70
C PRO A 123 -7.42 6.34 29.23
N PRO A 124 -6.48 6.83 28.41
CA PRO A 124 -5.21 7.23 28.98
C PRO A 124 -5.56 8.14 30.14
N ALA A 125 -4.95 7.91 31.30
CA ALA A 125 -5.07 8.84 32.40
C ALA A 125 -4.89 10.24 31.80
N ALA A 126 -5.88 11.11 31.98
CA ALA A 126 -5.81 12.48 31.50
C ALA A 126 -4.53 13.09 32.10
N GLY A 127 -3.46 13.15 31.31
CA GLY A 127 -2.13 13.38 31.86
C GLY A 127 -1.02 13.20 30.84
N SER A 128 -0.49 14.34 30.39
CA SER A 128 0.89 14.51 29.89
C SER A 128 1.16 14.41 28.38
N ALA A 129 0.22 14.75 27.51
CA ALA A 129 0.60 15.37 26.24
C ALA A 129 0.17 16.83 26.34
N ILE A 130 1.12 17.75 26.53
CA ILE A 130 0.84 19.18 26.42
C ILE A 130 0.46 19.40 24.96
N PRO A 131 -0.77 19.87 24.66
CA PRO A 131 -1.17 20.13 23.28
C PRO A 131 -0.20 21.12 22.65
N VAL A 132 0.21 20.83 21.43
CA VAL A 132 1.08 21.74 20.67
C VAL A 132 0.33 23.04 20.37
N GLY A 133 0.98 24.17 20.61
CA GLY A 133 0.44 25.50 20.30
C GLY A 133 0.64 25.89 18.84
N HIS A 134 1.85 25.72 18.30
CA HIS A 134 2.18 26.06 16.91
C HIS A 134 3.30 25.19 16.33
N ALA A 135 3.31 24.99 15.01
CA ALA A 135 4.33 24.20 14.31
C ALA A 135 5.77 24.68 14.53
N ALA A 136 5.97 25.97 14.82
CA ALA A 136 7.28 26.54 15.12
C ALA A 136 7.88 26.05 16.45
N GLU A 137 7.04 25.60 17.38
CA GLU A 137 7.44 25.13 18.71
C GLU A 137 7.83 23.64 18.69
N VAL A 138 7.46 22.93 17.64
CA VAL A 138 7.73 21.50 17.52
C VAL A 138 9.05 21.26 16.80
N SER A 139 9.91 20.47 17.44
CA SER A 139 11.20 20.08 16.87
C SER A 139 11.02 19.17 15.67
N VAL A 140 11.88 19.34 14.67
CA VAL A 140 11.96 18.43 13.52
C VAL A 140 12.33 17.05 14.03
N TRP A 141 11.51 16.05 13.70
CA TRP A 141 11.74 14.67 14.08
C TRP A 141 12.70 13.98 13.10
N LYS A 142 12.54 14.24 11.80
CA LYS A 142 13.40 13.65 10.77
C LYS A 142 13.41 14.52 9.51
N THR A 143 14.56 14.63 8.86
CA THR A 143 14.68 15.23 7.52
C THR A 143 14.91 14.12 6.50
N ILE A 144 14.16 14.13 5.40
CA ILE A 144 14.30 13.16 4.32
C ILE A 144 14.50 13.85 2.97
N GLN A 145 15.07 13.13 2.01
CA GLN A 145 15.14 13.58 0.62
C GLN A 145 13.97 13.03 -0.22
N LEU A 146 13.31 13.91 -0.97
CA LEU A 146 12.36 13.55 -2.03
C LEU A 146 13.02 13.65 -3.41
N GLY A 147 12.34 13.14 -4.45
CA GLY A 147 12.78 13.24 -5.84
C GLY A 147 14.08 12.50 -6.15
N THR A 148 14.36 11.43 -5.40
CA THR A 148 15.58 10.62 -5.57
C THR A 148 15.42 9.54 -6.64
N PHE A 149 14.18 9.25 -7.08
CA PHE A 149 13.86 8.24 -8.08
C PHE A 149 13.13 8.85 -9.28
N LYS A 150 13.41 8.29 -10.47
CA LYS A 150 12.82 8.74 -11.74
C LYS A 150 11.39 8.25 -11.96
N ASP A 151 11.08 7.07 -11.44
CA ASP A 151 9.79 6.40 -11.59
C ASP A 151 9.50 5.46 -10.43
N THR A 152 8.24 5.04 -10.30
CA THR A 152 7.75 4.19 -9.21
C THR A 152 8.29 2.77 -9.28
N PHE A 153 8.79 2.33 -10.44
CA PHE A 153 9.41 1.01 -10.60
C PHE A 153 10.82 0.99 -9.97
N ALA A 154 11.63 2.01 -10.24
CA ALA A 154 12.94 2.20 -9.61
C ALA A 154 12.82 2.32 -8.09
N LEU A 155 11.82 3.10 -7.62
CA LEU A 155 11.49 3.21 -6.21
C LEU A 155 11.10 1.85 -5.59
N GLY A 156 10.20 1.11 -6.24
CA GLY A 156 9.77 -0.20 -5.77
C GLY A 156 10.91 -1.23 -5.72
N ASN A 157 11.82 -1.20 -6.70
CA ASN A 157 13.01 -2.04 -6.71
C ASN A 157 13.96 -1.70 -5.57
N ALA A 158 14.19 -0.41 -5.30
CA ALA A 158 14.99 0.01 -4.16
C ALA A 158 14.38 -0.44 -2.84
N MET A 159 13.06 -0.29 -2.65
CA MET A 159 12.38 -0.80 -1.46
C MET A 159 12.55 -2.31 -1.31
N SER A 160 12.38 -3.06 -2.40
CA SER A 160 12.59 -4.51 -2.41
C SER A 160 14.03 -4.91 -2.06
N ALA A 161 15.02 -4.18 -2.58
CA ALA A 161 16.44 -4.42 -2.31
C ALA A 161 16.82 -4.14 -0.85
N MET A 162 16.18 -3.15 -0.24
CA MET A 162 16.35 -2.78 1.18
C MET A 162 15.56 -3.66 2.15
N GLY A 163 14.85 -4.69 1.65
CA GLY A 163 14.01 -5.54 2.48
C GLY A 163 12.71 -4.88 2.98
N CYS A 164 12.35 -3.72 2.44
CA CYS A 164 11.11 -3.02 2.79
C CYS A 164 9.92 -3.67 2.09
N GLY A 165 9.04 -4.30 2.86
CA GLY A 165 7.79 -4.87 2.36
C GLY A 165 6.81 -3.79 1.89
N VAL A 166 5.98 -4.10 0.89
CA VAL A 166 4.92 -3.21 0.40
C VAL A 166 3.59 -3.93 0.39
N GLY A 167 2.66 -3.52 1.24
CA GLY A 167 1.32 -4.09 1.34
C GLY A 167 0.48 -3.85 0.08
N ASN A 168 -0.53 -4.69 -0.15
CA ASN A 168 -1.34 -4.68 -1.37
C ASN A 168 -1.93 -3.29 -1.71
N ALA A 169 -2.56 -2.61 -0.74
CA ALA A 169 -3.15 -1.29 -0.96
C ALA A 169 -2.08 -0.22 -1.26
N ALA A 170 -0.94 -0.28 -0.57
CA ALA A 170 0.20 0.60 -0.86
C ALA A 170 0.74 0.36 -2.27
N ALA A 171 0.98 -0.91 -2.65
CA ALA A 171 1.45 -1.28 -3.98
C ALA A 171 0.48 -0.82 -5.08
N GLU A 172 -0.83 -0.91 -4.83
CA GLU A 172 -1.84 -0.42 -5.74
C GLU A 172 -1.76 1.09 -5.92
N ILE A 173 -1.71 1.87 -4.83
CA ILE A 173 -1.66 3.33 -4.96
C ILE A 173 -0.35 3.85 -5.53
N LEU A 174 0.78 3.19 -5.28
CA LEU A 174 2.07 3.49 -5.92
C LEU A 174 2.03 3.28 -7.44
N ALA A 175 1.15 2.42 -7.94
CA ALA A 175 0.94 2.18 -9.37
C ALA A 175 -0.11 3.12 -9.99
N ARG A 176 -0.73 4.03 -9.22
CA ARG A 176 -1.75 4.95 -9.73
C ARG A 176 -1.08 6.13 -10.42
N PRO A 177 -1.62 6.61 -11.56
CA PRO A 177 -1.13 7.84 -12.20
C PRO A 177 -1.22 9.08 -11.29
N ALA A 178 -2.14 9.06 -10.32
CA ALA A 178 -2.28 10.13 -9.34
C ALA A 178 -1.16 10.14 -8.29
N PHE A 179 -0.39 9.05 -8.17
CA PHE A 179 0.82 9.02 -7.35
C PHE A 179 2.00 9.49 -8.19
N THR A 180 2.50 10.68 -7.86
CA THR A 180 3.61 11.32 -8.59
C THR A 180 4.87 11.34 -7.74
N LEU A 181 6.01 11.24 -8.42
CA LEU A 181 7.33 11.48 -7.82
C LEU A 181 7.78 12.90 -8.20
N SER A 182 8.42 13.57 -7.26
CA SER A 182 9.03 14.86 -7.51
C SER A 182 10.15 14.70 -8.55
N PRO A 183 10.17 15.51 -9.62
CA PRO A 183 11.29 15.52 -10.56
C PRO A 183 12.53 16.23 -10.01
N LYS A 184 12.39 16.95 -8.89
CA LYS A 184 13.45 17.72 -8.25
C LYS A 184 13.75 17.15 -6.87
N ARG A 185 15.04 17.06 -6.55
CA ARG A 185 15.48 16.74 -5.21
C ARG A 185 15.14 17.90 -4.28
N ALA A 186 14.58 17.57 -3.14
CA ALA A 186 14.25 18.51 -2.08
C ALA A 186 14.45 17.81 -0.73
N GLU A 187 14.90 18.55 0.26
CA GLU A 187 14.86 18.11 1.65
C GLU A 187 13.49 18.47 2.24
N LEU A 188 12.95 17.56 3.04
CA LEU A 188 11.65 17.71 3.67
C LEU A 188 11.78 17.48 5.17
N GLU A 189 11.48 18.51 5.95
CA GLU A 189 11.45 18.43 7.41
C GLU A 189 10.13 17.83 7.88
N LEU A 190 10.22 16.73 8.61
CA LEU A 190 9.08 15.97 9.10
C LEU A 190 8.94 16.11 10.60
N VAL A 191 7.69 16.22 11.04
CA VAL A 191 7.28 16.26 12.44
C VAL A 191 6.35 15.09 12.68
N ALA A 192 6.55 14.36 13.78
CA ALA A 192 5.69 13.25 14.18
C ALA A 192 4.88 13.63 15.41
N LEU A 193 3.55 13.64 15.30
CA LEU A 193 2.63 13.98 16.40
C LEU A 193 1.48 12.99 16.45
N SER A 194 1.09 12.62 17.67
CA SER A 194 -0.15 11.89 17.91
C SER A 194 -1.37 12.79 17.77
N VAL A 195 -2.53 12.19 17.53
CA VAL A 195 -3.81 12.91 17.50
C VAL A 195 -4.08 13.65 18.82
N ALA A 196 -3.69 13.08 19.96
CA ALA A 196 -3.78 13.73 21.26
C ALA A 196 -2.84 14.96 21.38
N GLU A 197 -1.61 14.89 20.85
CA GLU A 197 -0.67 16.02 20.84
C GLU A 197 -1.14 17.19 19.95
N LEU A 198 -2.00 16.93 18.95
CA LEU A 198 -2.68 17.98 18.16
C LEU A 198 -3.78 18.71 18.95
N GLY A 199 -4.10 18.24 20.17
CA GLY A 199 -5.12 18.82 21.05
C GLY A 199 -6.54 18.33 20.78
N LEU A 200 -6.72 17.33 19.91
CA LEU A 200 -8.03 16.71 19.67
C LEU A 200 -8.43 15.84 20.87
N GLN A 201 -9.63 16.09 21.38
CA GLN A 201 -10.16 15.42 22.56
C GLN A 201 -10.89 14.13 22.19
N GLY A 202 -10.89 13.16 23.11
CA GLY A 202 -11.60 11.89 22.95
C GLY A 202 -10.68 10.70 22.59
N ALA A 203 -11.28 9.52 22.45
CA ALA A 203 -10.56 8.29 22.15
C ALA A 203 -10.19 8.15 20.66
N THR A 204 -10.97 8.80 19.79
CA THR A 204 -10.77 8.82 18.34
C THR A 204 -11.13 10.19 17.78
N ALA A 205 -10.55 10.53 16.62
CA ALA A 205 -10.96 11.67 15.80
C ALA A 205 -11.03 11.25 14.33
N SER A 206 -11.83 11.96 13.53
CA SER A 206 -11.90 11.71 12.09
C SER A 206 -10.63 12.22 11.38
N LEU A 207 -10.26 11.59 10.26
CA LEU A 207 -9.12 12.04 9.44
C LEU A 207 -9.27 13.51 9.02
N ARG A 208 -10.51 13.96 8.74
CA ARG A 208 -10.82 15.36 8.42
C ARG A 208 -10.46 16.31 9.56
N GLU A 209 -10.88 16.01 10.78
CA GLU A 209 -10.60 16.84 11.96
C GLU A 209 -9.10 16.90 12.26
N ILE A 210 -8.40 15.77 12.10
CA ILE A 210 -6.95 15.69 12.28
C ILE A 210 -6.23 16.60 11.30
N TYR A 211 -6.60 16.57 10.02
CA TYR A 211 -5.97 17.40 8.99
C TYR A 211 -6.29 18.87 9.19
N ALA A 212 -7.56 19.21 9.45
CA ALA A 212 -7.97 20.59 9.72
C ALA A 212 -7.19 21.15 10.92
N ARG A 213 -7.11 20.39 12.01
CA ARG A 213 -6.40 20.82 13.22
C ARG A 213 -4.90 20.99 12.98
N ALA A 214 -4.26 20.05 12.27
CA ALA A 214 -2.84 20.16 11.96
C ALA A 214 -2.55 21.42 11.10
N GLN A 215 -3.42 21.73 10.14
CA GLN A 215 -3.30 22.93 9.31
C GLN A 215 -3.51 24.22 10.10
N GLU A 216 -4.46 24.27 11.04
CA GLU A 216 -4.63 25.39 11.97
C GLU A 216 -3.39 25.66 12.81
N LEU A 217 -2.67 24.59 13.19
CA LEU A 217 -1.41 24.67 13.94
C LEU A 217 -0.20 25.02 13.05
N GLY A 218 -0.40 25.19 11.74
CA GLY A 218 0.67 25.55 10.80
C GLY A 218 1.45 24.37 10.24
N PHE A 219 0.98 23.13 10.39
CA PHE A 219 1.57 21.97 9.72
C PHE A 219 1.02 21.79 8.30
N ALA A 220 1.85 21.31 7.39
CA ALA A 220 1.43 20.98 6.03
C ALA A 220 1.27 19.47 5.82
N LEU A 221 0.38 19.11 4.89
CA LEU A 221 0.28 17.73 4.40
C LEU A 221 1.47 17.43 3.48
N ALA A 222 2.01 16.22 3.63
CA ALA A 222 3.13 15.74 2.86
C ALA A 222 2.70 15.23 1.48
N PRO A 223 3.56 15.36 0.45
CA PRO A 223 3.37 14.65 -0.82
C PRO A 223 3.30 13.12 -0.58
N PRO A 224 2.50 12.37 -1.36
CA PRO A 224 2.42 10.90 -1.26
C PRO A 224 3.78 10.18 -1.32
N GLU A 225 4.74 10.71 -2.09
CA GLU A 225 6.13 10.22 -2.20
C GLU A 225 6.85 10.15 -0.85
N THR A 226 6.46 10.97 0.12
CA THR A 226 7.05 11.01 1.47
C THR A 226 7.07 9.63 2.13
N ALA A 227 6.02 8.83 1.94
CA ALA A 227 5.91 7.53 2.62
C ALA A 227 6.96 6.51 2.15
N PRO A 228 7.11 6.21 0.84
CA PRO A 228 8.16 5.31 0.38
C PRO A 228 9.58 5.88 0.56
N GLN A 229 9.77 7.21 0.45
CA GLN A 229 11.07 7.83 0.71
C GLN A 229 11.48 7.72 2.19
N LEU A 230 10.57 8.03 3.10
CA LEU A 230 10.77 7.85 4.53
C LEU A 230 11.09 6.39 4.84
N ARG A 231 10.35 5.44 4.24
CA ARG A 231 10.59 4.02 4.46
C ARG A 231 12.01 3.60 4.08
N LEU A 232 12.58 4.16 3.01
CA LEU A 232 13.95 3.89 2.56
C LEU A 232 15.03 4.56 3.42
N GLN A 233 14.71 5.68 4.08
CA GLN A 233 15.65 6.51 4.83
C GLN A 233 15.54 6.33 6.36
N TYR A 234 14.55 5.57 6.82
CA TYR A 234 14.33 5.27 8.24
C TYR A 234 14.31 3.76 8.47
N LEU A 235 15.49 3.15 8.52
CA LEU A 235 15.65 1.69 8.60
C LEU A 235 15.69 1.16 10.04
N ASP A 236 16.04 2.02 10.98
CA ASP A 236 16.12 1.79 12.43
C ASP A 236 14.77 2.00 13.13
N GLN A 237 13.66 1.86 12.40
CA GLN A 237 12.33 2.03 12.98
C GLN A 237 12.05 1.00 14.08
N PRO A 238 11.67 1.42 15.31
CA PRO A 238 11.34 0.50 16.40
C PRO A 238 10.18 -0.44 16.06
N ILE A 239 10.27 -1.67 16.56
CA ILE A 239 9.16 -2.64 16.48
C ILE A 239 7.96 -2.09 17.24
N GLY A 240 6.78 -2.16 16.63
CA GLY A 240 5.53 -1.63 17.16
C GLY A 240 5.25 -0.18 16.77
N GLU A 241 6.16 0.50 16.07
CA GLU A 241 5.91 1.85 15.59
C GLU A 241 5.12 1.85 14.27
N PHE A 242 4.08 2.68 14.23
CA PHE A 242 3.23 2.93 13.06
C PHE A 242 3.10 4.43 12.86
N LEU A 243 3.55 4.92 11.70
CA LEU A 243 3.56 6.34 11.36
C LEU A 243 2.67 6.56 10.13
N ILE A 244 1.52 7.18 10.35
CA ILE A 244 0.57 7.53 9.29
C ILE A 244 1.08 8.78 8.60
N ILE A 245 1.28 8.75 7.28
CA ILE A 245 1.69 9.95 6.55
C ILE A 245 0.47 10.83 6.37
N ALA A 246 0.54 12.07 6.87
CA ALA A 246 -0.50 13.06 6.64
C ALA A 246 -0.41 13.54 5.19
N MET A 247 -1.11 12.86 4.29
CA MET A 247 -1.07 13.11 2.85
C MET A 247 -2.49 13.21 2.29
N GLN A 248 -2.61 13.86 1.14
CA GLN A 248 -3.83 13.75 0.33
C GLN A 248 -4.05 12.28 -0.05
N PRO A 249 -5.23 11.69 0.25
CA PRO A 249 -5.50 10.30 -0.06
C PRO A 249 -5.45 10.02 -1.57
N VAL A 250 -4.87 8.89 -1.95
CA VAL A 250 -4.82 8.43 -3.35
C VAL A 250 -5.91 7.38 -3.54
N ARG A 251 -6.72 7.54 -4.59
CA ARG A 251 -7.79 6.57 -4.92
C ARG A 251 -7.22 5.32 -5.56
N THR A 252 -7.65 4.16 -5.09
CA THR A 252 -7.43 2.86 -5.74
C THR A 252 -8.13 2.78 -7.10
N TRP A 253 -7.97 1.66 -7.83
CA TRP A 253 -8.73 1.43 -9.06
C TRP A 253 -10.22 1.22 -8.78
N SER A 254 -10.58 0.72 -7.59
CA SER A 254 -11.97 0.58 -7.12
C SER A 254 -12.57 1.88 -6.54
N GLY A 255 -11.78 2.95 -6.44
CA GLY A 255 -12.21 4.24 -5.92
C GLY A 255 -12.10 4.42 -4.40
N GLU A 256 -11.50 3.47 -3.69
CA GLU A 256 -11.24 3.56 -2.25
C GLU A 256 -10.13 4.60 -2.00
N SER A 257 -10.35 5.51 -1.04
CA SER A 257 -9.32 6.47 -0.61
C SER A 257 -8.32 5.78 0.31
N VAL A 258 -7.02 5.90 0.00
CA VAL A 258 -5.95 5.27 0.77
C VAL A 258 -4.88 6.29 1.15
N VAL A 259 -4.48 6.27 2.41
CA VAL A 259 -3.27 6.93 2.92
C VAL A 259 -2.19 5.89 3.22
N LEU A 260 -0.94 6.32 3.29
CA LEU A 260 0.20 5.42 3.51
C LEU A 260 0.69 5.47 4.95
N THR A 261 1.15 4.32 5.44
CA THR A 261 1.72 4.16 6.78
C THR A 261 3.06 3.46 6.68
N VAL A 262 4.06 4.03 7.33
CA VAL A 262 5.39 3.45 7.50
C VAL A 262 5.42 2.72 8.84
N ALA A 263 5.66 1.42 8.82
CA ALA A 263 5.50 0.59 10.01
C ALA A 263 6.58 -0.46 10.18
N ASN A 264 6.82 -0.87 11.41
CA ASN A 264 7.56 -2.08 11.76
C ASN A 264 6.71 -2.94 12.70
N GLY A 265 6.06 -3.97 12.15
CA GLY A 265 5.19 -4.87 12.91
C GLY A 265 5.91 -6.04 13.60
N GLY A 266 7.25 -6.04 13.64
CA GLY A 266 8.07 -7.12 14.21
C GLY A 266 8.51 -8.20 13.22
N ALA A 267 7.92 -8.24 12.02
CA ALA A 267 8.35 -9.11 10.92
C ALA A 267 9.13 -8.35 9.82
N GLY A 268 9.58 -7.13 10.13
CA GLY A 268 10.34 -6.27 9.24
C GLY A 268 9.64 -4.96 8.89
N LEU A 269 10.38 -4.14 8.15
CA LEU A 269 9.95 -2.82 7.72
C LEU A 269 8.93 -2.95 6.60
N VAL A 270 7.79 -2.27 6.73
CA VAL A 270 6.70 -2.35 5.75
C VAL A 270 6.12 -0.97 5.48
N LEU A 271 5.71 -0.76 4.22
CA LEU A 271 4.82 0.30 3.79
C LEU A 271 3.43 -0.31 3.55
N ILE A 272 2.41 0.18 4.23
CA ILE A 272 1.02 -0.33 4.11
C ILE A 272 0.07 0.80 3.76
N GLY A 273 -1.04 0.45 3.11
CA GLY A 273 -2.15 1.37 2.88
C GLY A 273 -3.18 1.23 4.00
N GLN A 274 -3.67 2.37 4.47
CA GLN A 274 -4.79 2.49 5.41
C GLN A 274 -5.96 3.22 4.74
N ASP A 275 -7.13 3.08 5.37
CA ASP A 275 -8.33 3.79 4.97
C ASP A 275 -8.10 5.31 5.08
N GLY A 276 -8.25 5.99 3.96
CA GLY A 276 -8.03 7.43 3.81
C GLY A 276 -9.32 8.21 3.60
N ARG A 277 -10.49 7.65 3.96
CA ARG A 277 -11.73 8.44 3.93
C ARG A 277 -11.70 9.47 5.05
N GLU A 278 -12.32 10.61 4.76
CA GLU A 278 -12.35 11.74 5.69
C GLU A 278 -13.02 11.42 7.03
N ASP A 279 -14.01 10.53 7.02
CA ASP A 279 -14.79 10.10 8.18
C ASP A 279 -14.16 8.92 8.93
N THR A 280 -13.06 8.36 8.42
CA THR A 280 -12.32 7.29 9.07
C THR A 280 -11.89 7.72 10.47
N GLN A 281 -12.33 6.96 11.46
CA GLN A 281 -12.00 7.19 12.87
C GLN A 281 -10.60 6.65 13.18
N ILE A 282 -9.77 7.51 13.75
CA ILE A 282 -8.38 7.21 14.06
C ILE A 282 -8.16 7.42 15.56
N SER A 283 -7.49 6.45 16.19
CA SER A 283 -7.23 6.46 17.62
C SER A 283 -6.37 7.65 18.03
N ALA A 284 -6.67 8.24 19.19
CA ALA A 284 -5.95 9.39 19.77
C ALA A 284 -4.43 9.16 19.92
N ILE A 285 -4.01 7.90 20.09
CA ILE A 285 -2.60 7.51 20.24
C ILE A 285 -1.88 7.34 18.90
N SER A 286 -2.60 7.34 17.78
CA SER A 286 -2.02 7.12 16.45
C SER A 286 -1.14 8.32 16.08
N ARG A 287 0.07 8.04 15.60
CA ARG A 287 1.03 9.08 15.21
C ARG A 287 0.93 9.38 13.73
N PHE A 288 0.89 10.66 13.42
CA PHE A 288 0.93 11.23 12.10
C PHE A 288 2.29 11.88 11.83
N VAL A 289 2.73 11.79 10.59
CA VAL A 289 3.89 12.50 10.07
C VAL A 289 3.40 13.65 9.20
N PHE A 290 3.68 14.87 9.64
CA PHE A 290 3.38 16.11 8.93
C PHE A 290 4.66 16.76 8.41
N VAL A 291 4.51 17.67 7.46
CA VAL A 291 5.59 18.55 7.02
C VAL A 291 5.60 19.79 7.91
N ARG A 292 6.78 20.16 8.40
CA ARG A 292 7.01 21.49 8.95
C ARG A 292 7.25 22.44 7.77
N PRO A 293 6.36 23.42 7.52
CA PRO A 293 6.62 24.38 6.46
C PRO A 293 7.87 25.19 6.80
N ASP A 294 8.75 25.36 5.82
CA ASP A 294 9.83 26.33 5.94
C ASP A 294 9.21 27.69 6.23
N THR A 295 9.56 28.30 7.36
CA THR A 295 9.08 29.63 7.74
C THR A 295 9.59 30.72 6.76
N SER A 296 10.49 30.36 5.82
CA SER A 296 10.90 31.20 4.70
C SER A 296 10.01 31.10 3.46
N ILE A 297 8.97 30.25 3.47
CA ILE A 297 8.02 30.08 2.35
C ILE A 297 6.59 30.15 2.89
N ALA A 298 6.18 31.33 3.35
CA ALA A 298 4.76 31.71 3.47
C ALA A 298 4.39 32.65 2.31
N PRO A 299 3.11 32.75 1.92
CA PRO A 299 2.52 32.00 0.82
C PRO A 299 2.46 32.82 -0.48
N GLU A 300 3.39 32.58 -1.42
CA GLU A 300 3.25 33.12 -2.79
C GLU A 300 2.14 32.38 -3.58
N ALA A 301 1.66 31.24 -3.08
CA ALA A 301 0.57 30.47 -3.69
C ALA A 301 -0.84 31.05 -3.45
N ALA A 302 -1.01 32.05 -2.57
CA ALA A 302 -2.31 32.69 -2.33
C ALA A 302 -2.62 33.85 -3.31
N ALA A 303 -1.66 34.24 -4.17
CA ALA A 303 -1.79 35.39 -5.07
C ALA A 303 -2.07 35.04 -6.54
N MET A 304 -2.08 33.76 -6.94
CA MET A 304 -2.32 33.36 -8.34
C MET A 304 -3.77 32.95 -8.67
N LEU A 305 -4.73 33.26 -7.80
CA LEU A 305 -6.16 33.08 -8.07
C LEU A 305 -6.99 34.34 -7.75
N ARG A 306 -6.51 35.51 -8.18
CA ARG A 306 -7.35 36.68 -8.39
C ARG A 306 -7.27 37.14 -9.85
#